data_AF-A0A7W3Y1L0-F1
#
_entry.id   AF-A0A7W3Y1L0-F1
#
_cell.length_a   1.000
_cell.length_b   1.000
_cell.length_c   1.000
_cell.angle_alpha   90.00
_cell.angle_beta   90.00
_cell.angle_gamma   90.00
#
_symmetry.space_group_name_H-M   'P 1'
#
loop_
_entity.id
_entity.type
_entity.pdbx_description
1 polymer ?
#
loop_
_entity_poly.entity_id
_entity_poly.type
_entity_poly.pdbx_seq_one_letter_code
_entity_poly.pdbx_strand_id
1 'polypeptide(L)'
;LPPTGLHAPLVTPFDSEGRPDASALETLGHELLEEGARGLVALGTTGEPTSPDPAERATVLDVCARVAREHDALLTVGVGGGDTRTVERALADLADRPGVGAALVPVVPASRQAVETTGRLLAAVEHLDVPGRAVTAGGSPPGTALTPPVGGR
;
A
#
# COMPACT_ATOMS: atom_id res chain seq x y z
N LEU A 1 0.13 14.70 -6.69
CA LEU A 1 -1.26 14.49 -7.16
C LEU A 1 -1.68 13.10 -6.68
N PRO A 2 -2.97 12.86 -6.37
CA PRO A 2 -3.43 11.51 -6.00
C PRO A 2 -3.09 10.49 -7.09
N PRO A 3 -2.92 9.18 -6.75
CA PRO A 3 -2.62 8.17 -7.75
C PRO A 3 -3.79 8.09 -8.73
N THR A 4 -3.50 8.13 -10.04
CA THR A 4 -4.51 8.09 -11.10
C THR A 4 -4.32 6.86 -11.98
N GLY A 5 -5.42 6.23 -12.39
CA GLY A 5 -5.40 5.01 -13.19
C GLY A 5 -5.64 3.75 -12.34
N LEU A 6 -5.57 2.59 -12.98
CA LEU A 6 -5.73 1.29 -12.29
C LEU A 6 -4.44 0.95 -11.54
N HIS A 7 -4.54 0.71 -10.23
CA HIS A 7 -3.44 0.18 -9.42
C HIS A 7 -3.75 -1.28 -9.08
N ALA A 8 -2.99 -2.20 -9.65
CA ALA A 8 -3.32 -3.62 -9.58
C ALA A 8 -2.84 -4.22 -8.23
N PRO A 9 -3.73 -4.82 -7.42
CA PRO A 9 -3.32 -5.55 -6.24
C PRO A 9 -2.62 -6.85 -6.63
N LEU A 10 -1.41 -7.04 -6.12
CA LEU A 10 -0.65 -8.26 -6.31
C LEU A 10 -1.05 -9.32 -5.28
N VAL A 11 -1.31 -10.53 -5.76
CA VAL A 11 -1.16 -11.73 -4.93
C VAL A 11 0.35 -11.97 -4.70
N THR A 12 0.72 -12.63 -3.61
CA THR A 12 2.11 -13.05 -3.36
C THR A 12 2.24 -14.53 -3.73
N PRO A 13 2.87 -14.88 -4.86
CA PRO A 13 3.16 -16.28 -5.16
C PRO A 13 4.18 -16.85 -4.17
N PHE A 14 4.03 -18.13 -3.81
CA PHE A 14 4.95 -18.85 -2.93
C PHE A 14 5.45 -20.14 -3.61
N ASP A 15 6.69 -20.50 -3.34
CA ASP A 15 7.32 -21.74 -3.79
C ASP A 15 6.83 -22.97 -3.00
N SER A 16 7.31 -24.17 -3.35
CA SER A 16 6.98 -25.41 -2.63
C SER A 16 7.46 -25.44 -1.18
N GLU A 17 8.37 -24.55 -0.80
CA GLU A 17 8.90 -24.39 0.56
C GLU A 17 8.15 -23.31 1.34
N GLY A 18 7.14 -22.66 0.75
CA GLY A 18 6.34 -21.62 1.38
C GLY A 18 7.07 -20.27 1.47
N ARG A 19 8.08 -20.02 0.64
CA ARG A 19 8.79 -18.73 0.55
C ARG A 19 8.28 -17.93 -0.66
N PRO A 20 8.34 -16.59 -0.65
CA PRO A 20 7.94 -15.79 -1.81
C PRO A 20 8.69 -16.22 -3.08
N ASP A 21 7.94 -16.61 -4.10
CA ASP A 21 8.49 -16.91 -5.42
C ASP A 21 8.74 -15.58 -6.16
N ALA A 22 9.98 -15.12 -6.06
CA ALA A 22 10.40 -13.85 -6.66
C ALA A 22 10.23 -13.82 -8.19
N SER A 23 10.43 -14.95 -8.86
CA SER A 23 10.34 -15.01 -10.33
C SER A 23 8.89 -14.97 -10.80
N ALA A 24 8.00 -15.68 -10.11
CA ALA A 24 6.57 -15.63 -10.39
C ALA A 24 5.99 -14.25 -10.07
N LEU A 25 6.42 -13.64 -8.95
CA LEU A 25 6.00 -12.29 -8.58
C LEU A 25 6.46 -11.23 -9.59
N GLU A 26 7.69 -11.33 -10.08
CA GLU A 26 8.24 -10.44 -11.13
C GLU A 26 7.44 -10.55 -12.43
N THR A 27 7.18 -11.79 -12.88
CA THR A 27 6.38 -12.07 -14.08
C THR A 27 4.99 -11.46 -13.96
N LEU A 28 4.28 -11.72 -12.85
CA LEU A 28 2.96 -11.17 -12.58
C LEU A 28 2.96 -9.63 -12.57
N GLY A 29 3.99 -9.01 -11.97
CA GLY A 29 4.13 -7.56 -11.92
C GLY A 29 4.28 -6.94 -13.31
N HIS A 30 5.10 -7.54 -14.17
CA HIS A 30 5.27 -7.10 -15.56
C HIS A 30 3.98 -7.25 -16.37
N GLU A 31 3.34 -8.42 -16.32
CA GLU A 31 2.10 -8.69 -17.05
C GLU A 31 1.02 -7.64 -16.73
N LEU A 32 0.77 -7.36 -15.45
CA LEU A 32 -0.27 -6.40 -15.06
C LEU A 32 0.03 -4.96 -15.53
N LEU A 33 1.31 -4.56 -15.54
CA LEU A 33 1.72 -3.24 -16.01
C LEU A 33 1.65 -3.16 -17.55
N GLU A 34 2.04 -4.22 -18.26
CA GLU A 34 1.92 -4.33 -19.71
C GLU A 34 0.47 -4.37 -20.18
N GLU A 35 -0.44 -4.95 -19.38
CA GLU A 35 -1.89 -4.93 -19.60
C GLU A 35 -2.55 -3.58 -19.29
N GLY A 36 -1.78 -2.61 -18.78
CA GLY A 36 -2.22 -1.21 -18.65
C GLY A 36 -2.46 -0.74 -17.22
N ALA A 37 -2.07 -1.49 -16.19
CA ALA A 37 -2.02 -0.95 -14.83
C ALA A 37 -1.02 0.21 -14.76
N ARG A 38 -1.37 1.26 -14.01
CA ARG A 38 -0.52 2.45 -13.79
C ARG A 38 0.29 2.38 -12.49
N GLY A 39 0.03 1.36 -11.69
CA GLY A 39 0.74 1.10 -10.45
C GLY A 39 0.46 -0.30 -9.93
N LEU A 40 1.28 -0.71 -8.97
CA LEU A 40 1.16 -1.98 -8.27
C LEU A 40 0.82 -1.73 -6.80
N VAL A 41 0.01 -2.61 -6.22
CA VAL A 41 -0.26 -2.62 -4.77
C VAL A 41 0.26 -3.94 -4.20
N ALA A 42 1.40 -3.87 -3.50
CA ALA A 42 2.00 -5.01 -2.82
C ALA A 42 1.49 -5.09 -1.37
N LEU A 43 1.44 -6.31 -0.81
CA LEU A 43 1.11 -6.54 0.61
C LEU A 43 -0.26 -5.95 1.04
N GLY A 44 -1.20 -5.84 0.09
CA GLY A 44 -2.60 -5.54 0.40
C GLY A 44 -3.29 -6.75 1.05
N THR A 45 -4.58 -6.60 1.42
CA THR A 45 -5.35 -7.73 2.00
C THR A 45 -5.50 -8.91 1.05
N THR A 46 -5.48 -8.66 -0.26
CA THR A 46 -5.50 -9.67 -1.33
C THR A 46 -4.19 -10.47 -1.43
N GLY A 47 -3.10 -9.95 -0.85
CA GLY A 47 -1.82 -10.66 -0.76
C GLY A 47 -1.69 -11.59 0.45
N GLU A 48 -2.79 -11.79 1.21
CA GLU A 48 -2.88 -12.49 2.50
C GLU A 48 -1.96 -11.94 3.61
N PRO A 49 -2.50 -11.35 4.69
CA PRO A 49 -1.71 -10.97 5.85
C PRO A 49 -1.92 -11.98 6.99
N THR A 50 -1.07 -13.00 7.06
CA THR A 50 -0.49 -13.41 8.36
C THR A 50 0.99 -13.12 8.31
N SER A 51 1.32 -11.83 8.27
CA SER A 51 2.65 -11.22 8.41
C SER A 51 3.79 -12.06 7.83
N PRO A 52 4.13 -11.92 6.52
CA PRO A 52 5.39 -12.46 6.03
C PRO A 52 6.52 -12.05 6.96
N ASP A 53 7.45 -12.97 7.23
CA ASP A 53 8.64 -12.66 8.00
C ASP A 53 9.34 -11.43 7.40
N PRO A 54 10.05 -10.59 8.18
CA PRO A 54 10.72 -9.41 7.62
C PRO A 54 11.57 -9.69 6.37
N ALA A 55 12.19 -10.87 6.27
CA ALA A 55 12.93 -11.28 5.08
C ALA A 55 12.03 -11.51 3.86
N GLU A 56 10.89 -12.17 4.04
CA GLU A 56 9.89 -12.41 2.99
C GLU A 56 9.28 -11.09 2.51
N ARG A 57 8.93 -10.21 3.46
CA ARG A 57 8.46 -8.87 3.16
C ARG A 57 9.49 -8.08 2.36
N ALA A 58 10.77 -8.16 2.72
CA ALA A 58 11.83 -7.49 1.98
C ALA A 58 11.92 -8.00 0.55
N THR A 59 11.89 -9.32 0.33
CA THR A 59 11.89 -9.94 -1.00
C THR A 59 10.75 -9.43 -1.87
N VAL A 60 9.51 -9.44 -1.36
CA VAL A 60 8.34 -8.95 -2.09
C VAL A 60 8.51 -7.48 -2.47
N LEU A 61 8.94 -6.65 -1.53
CA LEU A 61 9.12 -5.21 -1.77
C LEU A 61 10.24 -4.92 -2.76
N ASP A 62 11.35 -5.64 -2.72
CA ASP A 62 12.46 -5.46 -3.66
C ASP A 62 12.06 -5.81 -5.09
N VAL A 63 11.35 -6.92 -5.29
CA VAL A 63 10.83 -7.30 -6.61
C VAL A 63 9.84 -6.27 -7.12
N CYS A 64 8.83 -5.92 -6.33
CA CYS A 64 7.80 -4.97 -6.74
C CYS A 64 8.37 -3.58 -7.03
N ALA A 65 9.33 -3.10 -6.23
CA ALA A 65 9.96 -1.80 -6.44
C ALA A 65 10.81 -1.76 -7.70
N ARG A 66 11.53 -2.86 -8.00
CA ARG A 66 12.28 -3.01 -9.24
C ARG A 66 11.35 -2.93 -10.45
N VAL A 67 10.33 -3.79 -10.48
CA VAL A 67 9.37 -3.89 -11.59
C VAL A 67 8.63 -2.56 -11.80
N ALA A 68 8.12 -1.94 -10.73
CA ALA A 68 7.42 -0.66 -10.83
C ALA A 68 8.34 0.45 -11.40
N ARG A 69 9.61 0.49 -10.99
CA ARG A 69 10.59 1.46 -11.49
C ARG A 69 10.90 1.26 -12.98
N GLU A 70 10.97 0.02 -13.45
CA GLU A 70 11.25 -0.28 -14.86
C GLU A 70 10.13 0.18 -15.81
N HIS A 71 8.92 0.36 -15.27
CA HIS A 71 7.72 0.77 -15.99
C HIS A 71 7.27 2.20 -15.68
N ASP A 72 8.08 2.98 -14.94
CA ASP A 72 7.70 4.31 -14.43
C ASP A 72 6.31 4.32 -13.74
N ALA A 73 6.03 3.26 -12.98
CA ALA A 73 4.77 3.00 -12.30
C ALA A 73 4.87 3.26 -10.79
N LEU A 74 3.74 3.56 -10.15
CA LEU A 74 3.72 3.79 -8.70
C LEU A 74 3.62 2.46 -7.94
N LEU A 75 4.54 2.20 -7.01
CA LEU A 75 4.38 1.15 -6.02
C LEU A 75 3.66 1.69 -4.77
N THR A 76 2.53 1.07 -4.45
CA THR A 76 1.80 1.25 -3.19
C THR A 76 1.99 0.02 -2.31
N VAL A 77 2.24 0.22 -1.01
CA VAL A 77 2.45 -0.88 -0.07
C VAL A 77 1.38 -0.90 0.99
N GLY A 78 0.71 -2.04 1.16
CA GLY A 78 -0.21 -2.27 2.28
C GLY A 78 0.55 -2.33 3.61
N VAL A 79 0.05 -1.57 4.58
CA VAL A 79 0.59 -1.55 5.95
C VAL A 79 -0.54 -1.82 6.92
N GLY A 80 -0.58 -3.06 7.43
CA GLY A 80 -1.45 -3.46 8.52
C GLY A 80 -0.68 -3.69 9.81
N GLY A 81 -1.38 -3.76 10.93
CA GLY A 81 -0.81 -4.09 12.23
C GLY A 81 -1.90 -4.28 13.28
N GLY A 82 -1.61 -5.08 14.31
CA GLY A 82 -2.55 -5.33 15.41
C GLY A 82 -2.78 -4.10 16.31
N ASP A 83 -1.92 -3.10 16.21
CA ASP A 83 -1.99 -1.84 16.94
C ASP A 83 -1.36 -0.69 16.12
N THR A 84 -1.61 0.54 16.58
CA THR A 84 -1.13 1.78 15.94
C THR A 84 0.38 1.91 15.91
N ARG A 85 1.08 1.52 16.99
CA ARG A 85 2.54 1.67 17.08
C ARG A 85 3.23 0.74 16.09
N THR A 86 2.69 -0.45 15.88
CA THR A 86 3.17 -1.40 14.87
C THR A 86 3.03 -0.82 13.46
N VAL A 87 1.89 -0.18 13.15
CA VAL A 87 1.67 0.52 11.88
C VAL A 87 2.61 1.72 11.71
N GLU A 88 2.78 2.56 12.73
CA GLU A 88 3.69 3.72 12.71
C GLU A 88 5.13 3.31 12.40
N ARG A 89 5.64 2.24 13.05
CA ARG A 89 6.98 1.71 12.77
C ARG A 89 7.11 1.23 11.33
N ALA A 90 6.14 0.44 10.88
CA ALA A 90 6.15 -0.06 9.51
C ALA A 90 6.05 1.05 8.45
N LEU A 91 5.40 2.18 8.77
CA LEU A 91 5.40 3.36 7.90
C LEU A 91 6.74 4.07 7.88
N ALA A 92 7.40 4.22 9.03
CA ALA A 92 8.75 4.79 9.10
C ALA A 92 9.74 3.95 8.27
N ASP A 93 9.70 2.62 8.39
CA ASP A 93 10.57 1.72 7.62
C ASP A 93 10.34 1.83 6.10
N LEU A 94 9.10 2.13 5.68
CA LEU A 94 8.79 2.35 4.26
C LEU A 94 9.22 3.73 3.76
N ALA A 95 9.23 4.74 4.62
CA ALA A 95 9.62 6.10 4.23
C ALA A 95 11.09 6.14 3.74
N ASP A 96 11.94 5.33 4.36
CA ASP A 96 13.36 5.20 4.01
C ASP A 96 13.63 4.24 2.84
N ARG A 97 12.60 3.54 2.33
CA ARG A 97 12.77 2.53 1.28
C ARG A 97 12.67 3.12 -0.12
N PRO A 98 13.71 3.00 -0.97
CA PRO A 98 13.65 3.43 -2.36
C PRO A 98 12.57 2.69 -3.16
N GLY A 99 11.92 3.39 -4.09
CA GLY A 99 10.93 2.80 -5.00
C GLY A 99 9.51 2.66 -4.42
N VAL A 100 9.30 2.86 -3.13
CA VAL A 100 7.95 2.92 -2.54
C VAL A 100 7.38 4.32 -2.75
N GLY A 101 6.24 4.42 -3.45
CA GLY A 101 5.61 5.69 -3.78
C GLY A 101 4.46 6.08 -2.85
N ALA A 102 3.81 5.09 -2.24
CA ALA A 102 2.67 5.28 -1.35
C ALA A 102 2.51 4.13 -0.35
N ALA A 103 1.79 4.39 0.73
CA ALA A 103 1.35 3.38 1.68
C ALA A 103 -0.19 3.33 1.71
N LEU A 104 -0.74 2.13 1.84
CA LEU A 104 -2.17 1.86 2.00
C LEU A 104 -2.39 1.31 3.42
N VAL A 105 -3.04 2.09 4.28
CA VAL A 105 -3.33 1.69 5.66
C VAL A 105 -4.83 1.41 5.78
N PRO A 106 -5.25 0.18 6.16
CA PRO A 106 -6.66 -0.10 6.38
C PRO A 106 -7.15 0.66 7.62
N VAL A 107 -8.30 1.32 7.50
CA VAL A 107 -8.97 1.96 8.64
C VAL A 107 -9.77 0.89 9.37
N VAL A 108 -9.43 0.60 10.63
CA VAL A 108 -10.19 -0.34 11.47
C VAL A 108 -11.41 0.41 12.07
N PRO A 109 -12.65 0.16 11.64
CA PRO A 109 -13.78 0.92 12.13
C PRO A 109 -14.38 0.22 13.37
N ALA A 110 -13.77 0.39 14.56
CA ALA A 110 -14.40 -0.12 15.78
C ALA A 110 -13.94 0.48 17.13
N SER A 111 -13.21 1.60 17.20
CA SER A 111 -12.97 2.26 18.49
C SER A 111 -12.60 3.74 18.36
N ARG A 112 -12.84 4.52 19.43
CA ARG A 112 -12.38 5.93 19.55
C ARG A 112 -10.88 6.07 19.27
N GLN A 113 -10.13 5.02 19.59
CA GLN A 113 -8.70 4.90 19.32
C GLN A 113 -8.41 4.85 17.81
N ALA A 114 -9.24 4.20 17.01
CA ALA A 114 -9.08 4.18 15.56
C ALA A 114 -9.19 5.57 14.91
N VAL A 115 -10.05 6.45 15.42
CA VAL A 115 -10.17 7.85 14.92
C VAL A 115 -8.93 8.67 15.26
N GLU A 116 -8.39 8.53 16.47
CA GLU A 116 -7.13 9.18 16.87
C GLU A 116 -5.93 8.62 16.09
N THR A 117 -5.92 7.32 15.84
CA THR A 117 -4.93 6.64 14.99
C THR A 117 -5.00 7.14 13.56
N THR A 118 -6.19 7.24 12.96
CA THR A 118 -6.36 7.86 11.63
C THR A 118 -5.87 9.30 11.64
N GLY A 119 -6.20 10.09 12.66
CA GLY A 119 -5.71 11.47 12.80
C GLY A 119 -4.19 11.57 12.93
N ARG A 120 -3.55 10.68 13.70
CA ARG A 120 -2.08 10.64 13.86
C ARG A 120 -1.37 10.11 12.63
N LEU A 121 -1.93 9.11 11.96
CA LEU A 121 -1.39 8.57 10.71
C LEU A 121 -1.50 9.60 9.58
N LEU A 122 -2.62 10.34 9.49
CA LEU A 122 -2.75 11.47 8.58
C LEU A 122 -1.70 12.56 8.89
N ALA A 123 -1.51 12.92 10.16
CA ALA A 123 -0.51 13.91 10.58
C ALA A 123 0.96 13.44 10.35
N ALA A 124 1.26 12.16 10.57
CA ALA A 124 2.57 11.58 10.29
C ALA A 124 2.85 11.53 8.78
N VAL A 125 1.82 11.29 7.98
CA VAL A 125 1.89 11.34 6.51
C VAL A 125 2.01 12.77 5.99
N GLU A 126 1.37 13.76 6.62
CA GLU A 126 1.54 15.19 6.30
C GLU A 126 2.97 15.70 6.59
N HIS A 127 3.68 15.09 7.55
CA HIS A 127 5.10 15.36 7.81
C HIS A 127 6.06 14.62 6.89
N LEU A 128 5.58 13.65 6.11
CA LEU A 128 6.32 13.10 4.98
C LEU A 128 6.14 14.03 3.77
N ASP A 129 6.67 15.24 3.86
CA ASP A 129 6.73 16.21 2.75
C ASP A 129 7.72 15.69 1.69
N VAL A 130 7.29 14.70 0.93
CA VAL A 130 7.99 14.18 -0.24
C VAL A 130 7.18 14.61 -1.46
N PRO A 131 7.70 15.51 -2.31
CA PRO A 131 6.96 16.04 -3.43
C PRO A 131 6.42 14.91 -4.33
N GLY A 132 5.09 14.81 -4.47
CA GLY A 132 4.44 13.92 -5.43
C GLY A 132 3.76 12.66 -4.87
N ARG A 133 3.84 12.37 -3.57
CA ARG A 133 3.20 11.18 -2.98
C ARG A 133 1.75 11.43 -2.57
N ALA A 134 0.93 10.38 -2.61
CA ALA A 134 -0.46 10.43 -2.18
C ALA A 134 -0.81 9.18 -1.36
N VAL A 135 -1.44 9.40 -0.22
CA VAL A 135 -1.91 8.35 0.68
C VAL A 135 -3.43 8.29 0.61
N THR A 136 -3.96 7.10 0.35
CA THR A 136 -5.40 6.86 0.23
C THR A 136 -5.87 6.00 1.40
N ALA A 137 -6.91 6.46 2.10
CA ALA A 137 -7.60 5.65 3.09
C ALA A 137 -8.57 4.68 2.37
N GLY A 138 -8.36 3.38 2.52
CA GLY A 138 -9.24 2.36 1.95
C GLY A 138 -10.41 2.05 2.89
N GLY A 139 -11.64 2.29 2.43
CA GLY A 139 -12.87 1.83 3.08
C GLY A 139 -14.10 2.67 2.73
N SER A 140 -15.03 2.10 1.94
CA SER A 140 -16.43 2.56 1.91
C SER A 140 -17.33 1.37 2.24
N PRO A 141 -18.20 1.47 3.26
CA PRO A 141 -19.25 0.48 3.45
C PRO A 141 -20.26 0.55 2.28
N PRO A 142 -20.89 -0.56 1.89
CA PRO A 142 -21.99 -0.50 0.93
C PRO A 142 -23.12 0.38 1.49
N GLY A 143 -23.38 1.52 0.81
CA GLY A 143 -24.53 2.38 1.09
C GLY A 143 -24.26 3.83 1.55
N THR A 144 -23.00 4.29 1.67
CA THR A 144 -22.73 5.70 2.02
C THR A 144 -22.27 6.50 0.79
N ALA A 145 -23.20 7.18 0.13
CA ALA A 145 -22.85 8.17 -0.89
C ALA A 145 -22.23 9.40 -0.22
N LEU A 146 -20.95 9.67 -0.51
CA LEU A 146 -20.28 10.92 -0.13
C LEU A 146 -20.97 12.08 -0.89
N THR A 147 -21.73 12.89 -0.19
CA THR A 147 -22.28 14.13 -0.74
C THR A 147 -21.15 15.17 -0.84
N PRO A 148 -20.93 15.82 -2.00
CA PRO A 148 -19.89 16.84 -2.12
C PRO A 148 -20.25 18.07 -1.28
N PRO A 149 -19.26 18.76 -0.67
CA PRO A 149 -19.52 19.97 0.11
C PRO A 149 -20.06 21.08 -0.80
N VAL A 150 -21.19 21.67 -0.38
CA VAL A 150 -21.81 22.81 -1.04
C VAL A 150 -20.89 24.03 -0.88
N GLY A 151 -20.41 24.56 -2.00
CA GLY A 151 -19.63 25.80 -2.05
C GLY A 151 -20.48 27.00 -1.64
N GLY A 152 -20.13 27.62 -0.51
CA GLY A 152 -20.61 28.93 -0.10
C GLY A 152 -19.72 30.03 -0.68
N ARG A 153 -20.37 31.05 -1.25
CA ARG A 153 -19.83 32.18 -2.01
C ARG A 153 -18.91 33.10 -1.23
#